data_AF-A0A924W1P2-F1
#
_entry.id   AF-A0A924W1P2-F1
#
_cell.length_a   1.000
_cell.length_b   1.000
_cell.length_c   1.000
_cell.angle_alpha   90.00
_cell.angle_beta   90.00
_cell.angle_gamma   90.00
#
_symmetry.space_group_name_H-M   'P 1'
#
loop_
_entity.id
_entity.type
_entity.pdbx_description
1 polymer ?
#
loop_
_entity_poly.entity_id
_entity_poly.type
_entity_poly.pdbx_seq_one_letter_code
_entity_poly.pdbx_strand_id
1 'polypeptide(L)'
;MAVSPEQALESMIANMKEKTGKALEQWVKIATASKLARHGEIVKHLKEEHALGHGYANLIAQRTLQGGEGAPAGDDLLAAQYAGAKAGLRPIYDAIIAGVR
;
A
#
# COMPACT_ATOMS: atom_id res chain seq x y z
N MET A 1 -3.13 27.06 3.62
CA MET A 1 -2.46 25.93 4.29
C MET A 1 -2.38 24.78 3.29
N ALA A 2 -1.22 24.13 3.14
CA ALA A 2 -1.11 22.95 2.29
C ALA A 2 -1.86 21.77 2.95
N VAL A 3 -2.62 21.01 2.17
CA VAL A 3 -3.29 19.80 2.63
C VAL A 3 -2.22 18.74 2.86
N SER A 4 -2.19 18.12 4.04
CA SER A 4 -1.24 17.04 4.31
C SER A 4 -1.62 15.78 3.49
N PRO A 5 -0.66 14.89 3.20
CA PRO A 5 -0.97 13.64 2.50
C PRO A 5 -2.07 12.81 3.19
N GLU A 6 -2.11 12.83 4.52
CA GLU A 6 -3.10 12.13 5.34
C GLU A 6 -4.50 12.75 5.15
N GLN A 7 -4.58 14.09 5.18
CA GLN A 7 -5.84 14.81 4.95
C GLN A 7 -6.38 14.59 3.53
N ALA A 8 -5.49 14.50 2.54
CA ALA A 8 -5.86 14.19 1.17
C ALA A 8 -6.41 12.76 1.03
N LEU A 9 -5.79 11.80 1.73
CA LEU A 9 -6.25 10.41 1.78
C LEU A 9 -7.62 10.29 2.44
N GLU A 10 -7.82 10.92 3.60
CA GLU A 10 -9.10 10.93 4.31
C GLU A 10 -10.20 11.51 3.43
N SER A 11 -9.92 12.62 2.73
CA SER A 11 -10.87 13.25 1.81
C SER A 11 -11.22 12.35 0.62
N MET A 12 -10.25 11.60 0.08
CA MET A 12 -10.51 10.60 -0.97
C MET A 12 -11.41 9.48 -0.46
N ILE A 13 -11.16 8.96 0.75
CA ILE A 13 -11.96 7.88 1.33
C ILE A 13 -13.38 8.36 1.62
N ALA A 14 -13.53 9.54 2.23
CA ALA A 14 -14.83 10.13 2.55
C ALA A 14 -15.72 10.32 1.32
N ASN A 15 -15.13 10.76 0.20
CA ASN A 15 -15.87 11.01 -1.04
C ASN A 15 -15.95 9.78 -1.97
N MET A 16 -15.29 8.67 -1.62
CA MET A 16 -15.19 7.50 -2.50
C MET A 16 -16.57 6.94 -2.90
N LYS A 17 -17.48 6.80 -1.94
CA LYS A 17 -18.83 6.27 -2.21
C LYS A 17 -19.60 7.15 -3.20
N GLU A 18 -19.48 8.47 -3.08
CA GLU A 18 -20.10 9.42 -4.00
C GLU A 18 -19.46 9.36 -5.39
N LYS A 19 -18.12 9.32 -5.45
CA LYS A 19 -17.37 9.39 -6.73
C LYS A 19 -17.30 8.07 -7.50
N THR A 20 -17.42 6.94 -6.81
CA THR A 20 -17.20 5.60 -7.39
C THR A 20 -18.40 4.67 -7.21
N GLY A 21 -19.42 5.09 -6.46
CA GLY A 21 -20.63 4.31 -6.19
C GLY A 21 -20.50 3.22 -5.12
N LYS A 22 -19.30 2.99 -4.55
CA LYS A 22 -19.08 2.01 -3.48
C LYS A 22 -18.09 2.53 -2.44
N ALA A 23 -18.21 2.04 -1.21
CA ALA A 23 -17.25 2.33 -0.15
C ALA A 23 -15.94 1.53 -0.34
N LEU A 24 -14.87 1.95 0.33
CA LEU A 24 -13.55 1.33 0.23
C LEU A 24 -13.58 -0.16 0.52
N GLU A 25 -14.28 -0.59 1.57
CA GLU A 25 -14.38 -1.98 1.99
C GLU A 25 -15.08 -2.84 0.94
N GLN A 26 -16.05 -2.28 0.22
CA GLN A 26 -16.74 -2.97 -0.86
C GLN A 26 -15.82 -3.13 -2.08
N TRP A 27 -15.05 -2.10 -2.41
CA TRP A 27 -14.06 -2.18 -3.47
C TRP A 27 -12.93 -3.15 -3.16
N VAL A 28 -12.44 -3.16 -1.92
CA VAL A 28 -11.43 -4.13 -1.47
C VAL A 28 -11.96 -5.56 -1.59
N LYS A 29 -13.24 -5.81 -1.25
CA LYS A 29 -13.87 -7.13 -1.46
C LYS A 29 -13.91 -7.52 -2.94
N ILE A 30 -14.25 -6.59 -3.84
CA ILE A 30 -14.24 -6.82 -5.30
C ILE A 30 -12.83 -7.13 -5.79
N ALA A 31 -11.85 -6.32 -5.41
CA ALA A 31 -10.46 -6.51 -5.76
C ALA A 31 -9.92 -7.85 -5.22
N THR A 32 -10.25 -8.23 -4.00
CA THR A 32 -9.89 -9.54 -3.41
C THR A 32 -10.54 -10.70 -4.18
N ALA A 33 -11.82 -10.56 -4.56
CA ALA A 33 -12.54 -11.57 -5.32
C ALA A 33 -11.99 -11.79 -6.74
N SER A 34 -11.27 -10.82 -7.31
CA SER A 34 -10.55 -10.97 -8.59
C SER A 34 -9.40 -11.98 -8.52
N LYS A 35 -8.93 -12.34 -7.31
CA LYS A 35 -7.78 -13.24 -7.05
C LYS A 35 -6.47 -12.79 -7.71
N LEU A 36 -6.36 -11.52 -8.09
CA LEU A 36 -5.13 -10.93 -8.61
C LEU A 36 -4.14 -10.67 -7.46
N ALA A 37 -2.90 -11.12 -7.64
CA ALA A 37 -1.88 -11.03 -6.59
C ALA A 37 -0.99 -9.78 -6.72
N ARG A 38 -0.85 -9.21 -7.93
CA ARG A 38 0.04 -8.07 -8.15
C ARG A 38 -0.73 -6.76 -8.14
N HIS A 39 -0.15 -5.75 -7.48
CA HIS A 39 -0.71 -4.40 -7.40
C HIS A 39 -1.13 -3.85 -8.77
N GLY A 40 -0.24 -3.93 -9.75
CA GLY A 40 -0.50 -3.42 -11.10
C GLY A 40 -1.65 -4.13 -11.80
N GLU A 41 -1.86 -5.43 -11.55
CA GLU A 41 -2.98 -6.18 -12.11
C GLU A 41 -4.30 -5.74 -11.50
N ILE A 42 -4.34 -5.56 -10.17
CA ILE A 42 -5.52 -5.05 -9.46
C ILE A 42 -5.88 -3.65 -9.97
N VAL A 43 -4.89 -2.76 -10.11
CA VAL A 43 -5.11 -1.41 -10.65
C VAL A 43 -5.66 -1.47 -12.08
N LYS A 44 -5.09 -2.31 -12.94
CA LYS A 44 -5.55 -2.49 -14.33
C LYS A 44 -6.99 -2.98 -14.36
N HIS A 45 -7.30 -4.04 -13.62
CA HIS A 45 -8.64 -4.61 -13.50
C HIS A 45 -9.68 -3.57 -13.05
N LEU A 46 -9.38 -2.80 -11.99
CA LEU A 46 -10.28 -1.76 -11.49
C LEU A 46 -10.50 -0.62 -12.50
N LYS A 47 -9.49 -0.29 -13.30
CA LYS A 47 -9.62 0.73 -14.35
C LYS A 47 -10.44 0.23 -15.54
N GLU A 48 -10.21 -1.01 -15.99
CA GLU A 48 -10.81 -1.56 -17.21
C GLU A 48 -12.24 -2.04 -16.97
N GLU A 49 -12.47 -2.82 -15.91
CA GLU A 49 -13.77 -3.46 -15.64
C GLU A 49 -14.72 -2.55 -14.84
N HIS A 50 -14.17 -1.56 -14.13
CA HIS A 50 -14.95 -0.69 -13.24
C HIS A 50 -14.79 0.80 -13.52
N ALA A 51 -14.06 1.17 -14.59
CA ALA A 51 -13.86 2.56 -15.02
C ALA A 51 -13.35 3.49 -13.89
N LEU A 52 -12.62 2.95 -12.91
CA LEU A 52 -12.08 3.73 -11.81
C LEU A 52 -10.91 4.60 -12.28
N GLY A 53 -10.84 5.83 -11.77
CA GLY A 53 -9.67 6.69 -11.94
C GLY A 53 -8.44 6.14 -11.22
N HIS A 54 -7.24 6.53 -11.67
CA HIS A 54 -5.97 5.99 -11.15
C HIS A 54 -5.84 6.13 -9.63
N GLY A 55 -6.22 7.28 -9.05
CA GLY A 55 -6.12 7.50 -7.61
C GLY A 55 -6.92 6.46 -6.80
N TYR A 56 -8.20 6.26 -7.14
CA TYR A 56 -9.04 5.28 -6.45
C TYR A 56 -8.58 3.85 -6.70
N ALA A 57 -8.25 3.50 -7.96
CA ALA A 57 -7.73 2.18 -8.29
C ALA A 57 -6.45 1.86 -7.52
N ASN A 58 -5.54 2.83 -7.40
CA ASN A 58 -4.29 2.70 -6.65
C ASN A 58 -4.54 2.51 -5.14
N LEU A 59 -5.42 3.34 -4.55
CA LEU A 59 -5.80 3.22 -3.14
C LEU A 59 -6.40 1.84 -2.82
N ILE A 60 -7.34 1.37 -3.66
CA ILE A 60 -7.99 0.07 -3.47
C ILE A 60 -6.95 -1.06 -3.58
N ALA A 61 -6.07 -1.02 -4.58
CA ALA A 61 -5.03 -2.02 -4.76
C ALA A 61 -4.04 -2.05 -3.57
N GLN A 62 -3.60 -0.89 -3.08
CA GLN A 62 -2.77 -0.81 -1.88
C GLN A 62 -3.48 -1.42 -0.67
N ARG A 63 -4.75 -1.07 -0.43
CA ARG A 63 -5.52 -1.59 0.71
C ARG A 63 -5.81 -3.08 0.61
N THR A 64 -6.00 -3.59 -0.60
CA THR A 64 -6.21 -5.02 -0.86
C THR A 64 -4.96 -5.83 -0.50
N LEU A 65 -3.76 -5.28 -0.78
CA LEU A 65 -2.49 -5.99 -0.53
C LEU A 65 -1.91 -5.73 0.87
N GLN A 66 -2.21 -4.59 1.50
CA GLN A 66 -1.76 -4.27 2.86
C GLN A 66 -2.29 -5.25 3.93
N GLY A 67 -3.40 -5.95 3.66
CA GLY A 67 -4.01 -6.93 4.58
C GLY A 67 -3.72 -8.39 4.23
N GLY A 68 -2.84 -8.67 3.27
CA GLY A 68 -2.45 -10.05 2.96
C GLY A 68 -1.65 -10.67 4.10
N GLU A 69 -2.05 -11.85 4.56
CA GLU A 69 -1.26 -12.64 5.52
C GLU A 69 0.19 -12.77 5.00
N GLY A 70 1.17 -12.27 5.76
CA GLY A 70 2.60 -12.38 5.44
C GLY A 70 3.32 -11.10 5.02
N ALA A 71 2.69 -9.91 5.09
CA ALA A 71 3.44 -8.66 4.97
C ALA A 71 4.42 -8.54 6.15
N PRO A 72 5.76 -8.48 5.91
CA PRO A 72 6.72 -8.33 6.99
C PRO A 72 6.50 -6.97 7.65
N ALA A 73 6.58 -6.91 8.97
CA ALA A 73 6.39 -5.69 9.74
C ALA A 73 7.63 -5.38 10.58
N GLY A 74 7.95 -4.09 10.73
CA GLY A 74 8.99 -3.61 11.65
C GLY A 74 10.34 -4.28 11.42
N ASP A 75 10.83 -4.98 12.45
CA ASP A 75 12.15 -5.64 12.45
C ASP A 75 12.30 -6.69 11.36
N ASP A 76 11.22 -7.33 10.91
CA ASP A 76 11.26 -8.28 9.80
C ASP A 76 11.62 -7.60 8.48
N LEU A 77 11.14 -6.37 8.25
CA LEU A 77 11.52 -5.58 7.08
C LEU A 77 12.98 -5.14 7.16
N LEU A 78 13.45 -4.76 8.35
CA LEU A 78 14.83 -4.34 8.55
C LEU A 78 15.80 -5.52 8.37
N ALA A 79 15.46 -6.68 8.94
CA ALA A 79 16.23 -7.91 8.76
C ALA A 79 16.26 -8.34 7.29
N ALA A 80 15.11 -8.32 6.60
CA ALA A 80 15.03 -8.63 5.17
C ALA A 80 15.82 -7.64 4.31
N GLN A 81 15.80 -6.35 4.63
CA GLN A 81 16.52 -5.29 3.90
C GLN A 81 18.03 -5.54 3.85
N TYR A 82 18.59 -6.08 4.93
CA TYR A 82 20.01 -6.42 5.06
C TYR A 82 20.30 -7.91 4.85
N ALA A 83 19.38 -8.70 4.28
CA ALA A 83 19.67 -10.10 3.97
C ALA A 83 20.58 -10.25 2.73
N GLY A 84 21.16 -11.44 2.57
CA GLY A 84 21.91 -11.84 1.38
C GLY A 84 23.15 -10.96 1.11
N ALA A 85 23.30 -10.51 -0.14
CA ALA A 85 24.45 -9.71 -0.57
C ALA A 85 24.64 -8.39 0.21
N LYS A 86 23.61 -7.92 0.93
CA LYS A 86 23.63 -6.69 1.73
C LYS A 86 23.91 -6.93 3.21
N ALA A 87 24.13 -8.17 3.64
CA ALA A 87 24.38 -8.51 5.04
C ALA A 87 25.56 -7.74 5.64
N GLY A 88 26.62 -7.50 4.86
CA GLY A 88 27.76 -6.70 5.30
C GLY A 88 27.44 -5.22 5.59
N LEU A 89 26.28 -4.72 5.17
CA LEU A 89 25.85 -3.34 5.45
C LEU A 89 25.13 -3.19 6.80
N ARG A 90 24.67 -4.30 7.41
CA ARG A 90 23.96 -4.25 8.70
C ARG A 90 24.81 -3.65 9.83
N PRO A 91 26.08 -4.05 10.02
CA PRO A 91 26.91 -3.46 11.07
C PRO A 91 27.14 -1.95 10.90
N ILE A 92 27.16 -1.45 9.65
CA ILE A 92 27.31 -0.02 9.36
C ILE A 92 26.05 0.74 9.77
N TYR A 93 24.88 0.20 9.43
CA TYR A 93 23.59 0.75 9.87
C TYR A 93 23.51 0.82 11.40
N ASP A 94 23.83 -0.27 12.08
CA ASP A 94 23.77 -0.34 13.56
C ASP A 94 24.72 0.68 14.19
N ALA A 95 25.92 0.87 13.63
CA ALA A 95 26.89 1.87 14.09
C ALA A 95 26.41 3.31 13.91
N ILE A 96 25.75 3.62 12.78
CA ILE A 96 25.17 4.95 12.52
C ILE A 96 24.04 5.23 13.52
N ILE A 97 23.12 4.29 13.71
CA ILE A 97 22.00 4.47 14.66
C ILE A 97 22.52 4.66 16.09
N ALA A 98 23.52 3.90 16.51
CA ALA A 98 24.12 4.07 17.84
C ALA A 98 24.84 5.42 18.03
N GLY A 99 25.34 6.01 16.94
CA GLY A 99 26.04 7.29 16.93
C GLY A 99 25.13 8.52 16.84
N VAL A 100 23.87 8.35 16.42
CA VAL A 100 22.87 9.42 16.39
C VAL A 100 22.19 9.47 17.76
N ARG A 101 22.61 10.42 18.59
CA ARG A 101 21.90 10.85 19.79
C ARG A 101 21.27 12.21 19.56
#